data_AF-A0A1J3JHC4-F1
#
_entry.id   AF-A0A1J3JHC4-F1
#
_cell.length_a   1.000
_cell.length_b   1.000
_cell.length_c   1.000
_cell.angle_alpha   90.00
_cell.angle_beta   90.00
_cell.angle_gamma   90.00
#
_symmetry.space_group_name_H-M   'P 1'
#
loop_
_entity.id
_entity.type
_entity.pdbx_description
1 polymer ?
#
loop_
_entity_poly.entity_id
_entity_poly.type
_entity_poly.pdbx_seq_one_letter_code
_entity_poly.pdbx_strand_id
1 'polypeptide(L)'
;YTEEEAKAMAAEIEVVDGPNDEGEMFTRPGKLSDRLPEPYSNESAARFANGGAYPPDLSLITKARHNGQNYVFALLTGYRDPPAGISIREGLHYNPYF
;
A
#
# COMPACT_ATOMS: atom_id res chain seq x y z
N TYR A 1 -7.81 -18.75 -0.59
CA TYR A 1 -6.60 -19.47 -0.17
C TYR A 1 -6.98 -20.53 0.83
N THR A 2 -6.40 -21.73 0.71
CA THR A 2 -6.42 -22.74 1.77
C THR A 2 -5.53 -22.30 2.94
N GLU A 3 -5.58 -23.02 4.06
CA GLU A 3 -4.72 -22.73 5.20
C GLU A 3 -3.23 -22.93 4.83
N GLU A 4 -2.93 -23.98 4.06
CA GLU A 4 -1.59 -24.29 3.58
C GLU A 4 -1.07 -23.20 2.63
N GLU A 5 -1.89 -22.74 1.69
CA GLU A 5 -1.54 -21.63 0.79
C GLU A 5 -1.30 -20.34 1.57
N ALA A 6 -2.16 -20.01 2.55
CA ALA A 6 -1.99 -18.82 3.36
C ALA A 6 -0.74 -18.88 4.25
N LYS A 7 -0.40 -20.06 4.80
CA LYS A 7 0.86 -20.27 5.53
C LYS A 7 2.08 -20.09 4.63
N ALA A 8 2.02 -20.62 3.41
CA ALA A 8 3.10 -20.47 2.44
C ALA A 8 3.33 -18.99 2.11
N MET A 9 2.27 -18.25 1.77
CA MET A 9 2.38 -16.81 1.49
C MET A 9 2.87 -16.00 2.70
N ALA A 10 2.42 -16.33 3.92
CA ALA A 10 2.89 -15.66 5.12
C ALA A 10 4.38 -15.94 5.39
N ALA A 11 4.86 -17.15 5.10
CA ALA A 11 6.26 -17.52 5.29
C ALA A 11 7.21 -16.87 4.27
N GLU A 12 6.70 -16.33 3.16
CA GLU A 12 7.51 -15.59 2.16
C GLU A 12 7.97 -14.23 2.66
N ILE A 13 7.31 -13.66 3.68
CA ILE A 13 7.67 -12.36 4.23
C ILE A 13 8.46 -12.51 5.53
N GLU A 14 9.38 -11.57 5.73
CA GLU A 14 10.13 -11.42 6.97
C GLU A 14 9.42 -10.45 7.92
N VAL A 15 9.29 -10.85 9.18
CA VAL A 15 8.63 -10.08 10.24
C VAL A 15 9.58 -9.96 11.43
N VAL A 16 9.72 -8.73 11.94
CA VAL A 16 10.48 -8.44 13.16
C VAL A 16 9.68 -8.86 14.38
N ASP A 17 10.30 -9.58 15.31
CA ASP A 17 9.74 -10.10 16.56
C ASP A 17 10.76 -9.94 17.71
N GLY A 18 10.34 -10.22 18.94
CA GLY A 18 11.19 -10.15 20.13
C GLY A 18 10.68 -9.19 21.22
N PRO A 19 11.51 -8.90 22.24
CA PRO A 19 12.92 -9.27 22.37
C PRO A 19 13.17 -10.76 22.69
N ASN A 20 14.35 -11.27 22.36
CA ASN A 20 14.85 -12.59 22.76
C ASN A 20 15.46 -12.56 24.19
N ASP A 21 16.03 -13.69 24.65
CA ASP A 21 16.62 -13.83 25.98
C ASP A 21 17.85 -12.92 26.22
N GLU A 22 18.45 -12.37 25.15
CA GLU A 22 19.55 -11.41 25.19
C GLU A 22 19.06 -9.95 25.14
N GLY A 23 17.74 -9.74 25.00
CA GLY A 23 17.14 -8.41 24.88
C GLY A 23 17.13 -7.84 23.47
N GLU A 24 17.47 -8.64 22.45
CA GLU A 24 17.58 -8.22 21.06
C GLU A 24 16.31 -8.55 20.25
N MET A 25 15.95 -7.66 19.32
CA MET A 25 14.91 -7.93 18.32
C MET A 25 15.47 -8.81 17.21
N PHE A 26 14.68 -9.74 16.69
CA PHE A 26 15.10 -10.66 15.62
C PHE A 26 14.06 -10.71 14.49
N THR A 27 14.47 -11.27 13.35
CA THR A 27 13.58 -11.45 12.19
C THR A 27 13.23 -12.92 12.03
N ARG A 28 11.98 -13.21 11.67
CA ARG A 28 11.51 -14.57 11.37
C ARG A 28 10.58 -14.58 10.15
N PRO A 29 10.38 -15.76 9.53
CA PRO A 29 9.27 -15.94 8.59
C PRO A 29 7.92 -15.58 9.22
N GLY A 30 7.03 -15.00 8.42
CA GLY A 30 5.69 -14.64 8.85
C GLY A 30 4.82 -15.86 9.17
N LYS A 31 3.80 -15.65 10.00
CA LYS A 31 2.77 -16.64 10.37
C LYS A 31 1.37 -16.09 10.08
N LEU A 32 0.38 -16.96 10.07
CA LEU A 32 -1.02 -16.60 9.74
C LEU A 32 -1.62 -15.49 10.62
N SER A 33 -1.13 -15.32 11.85
CA SER A 33 -1.62 -14.28 12.77
C SER A 33 -0.97 -12.92 12.55
N ASP A 34 0.09 -12.84 11.75
CA ASP A 34 0.76 -11.57 11.46
C ASP A 34 -0.11 -10.74 10.50
N ARG A 35 0.00 -9.41 10.61
CA ARG A 35 -0.65 -8.49 9.66
C ARG A 35 0.14 -8.44 8.35
N LEU A 36 -0.50 -7.92 7.30
CA LEU A 36 0.23 -7.56 6.08
C LEU A 36 1.33 -6.53 6.41
N PRO A 37 2.52 -6.68 5.80
CA PRO A 37 3.64 -5.81 6.10
C PRO A 37 3.38 -4.39 5.58
N GLU A 38 3.84 -3.40 6.35
CA GLU A 38 3.83 -2.01 5.90
C GLU A 38 4.99 -1.77 4.92
N PRO A 39 4.76 -1.09 3.77
CA PRO A 39 5.82 -0.85 2.79
C PRO A 39 6.83 0.22 3.23
N TYR A 40 6.47 1.03 4.24
CA TYR A 40 7.29 2.10 4.77
C TYR A 40 7.22 2.10 6.29
N SER A 41 8.32 2.47 6.96
CA SER A 41 8.39 2.50 8.42
C SER A 41 7.57 3.63 9.08
N ASN A 42 7.20 4.65 8.30
CA ASN A 42 6.38 5.78 8.74
C ASN A 42 5.93 6.64 7.53
N GLU A 43 5.03 7.59 7.79
CA GLU A 43 4.51 8.53 6.80
C GLU A 43 5.60 9.38 6.13
N SER A 44 6.60 9.85 6.89
CA SER A 44 7.69 10.67 6.34
C SER A 44 8.51 9.90 5.31
N ALA A 45 8.82 8.62 5.59
CA ALA A 45 9.51 7.74 4.66
C ALA A 45 8.66 7.50 3.39
N ALA A 46 7.36 7.29 3.56
CA ALA A 46 6.43 7.12 2.44
C ALA A 46 6.37 8.37 1.54
N ARG A 47 6.25 9.56 2.14
CA ARG A 47 6.24 10.84 1.41
C ARG A 47 7.56 11.08 0.68
N PHE A 48 8.68 10.84 1.36
CA PHE A 48 10.00 11.00 0.76
C PHE A 48 10.14 10.12 -0.49
N ALA A 49 9.74 8.86 -0.41
CA ALA A 49 9.81 7.91 -1.52
C ALA A 49 8.86 8.25 -2.70
N ASN A 50 7.76 8.99 -2.45
CA ASN A 50 6.70 9.26 -3.43
C ASN A 50 6.60 10.76 -3.81
N GLY A 51 7.72 11.50 -3.77
CA GLY A 51 7.74 12.90 -4.22
C GLY A 51 6.86 13.85 -3.39
N GLY A 52 6.71 13.56 -2.10
CA GLY A 52 5.91 14.32 -1.13
C GLY A 52 4.46 13.81 -0.97
N ALA A 53 3.98 12.97 -1.88
CA ALA A 53 2.64 12.37 -1.79
C ALA A 53 2.64 11.21 -0.77
N TYR A 54 1.55 11.06 -0.01
CA TYR A 54 1.39 9.94 0.92
C TYR A 54 0.38 8.93 0.35
N PRO A 55 0.81 7.71 -0.01
CA PRO A 55 -0.10 6.64 -0.40
C PRO A 55 -1.04 6.30 0.77
N PRO A 56 -2.37 6.40 0.60
CA PRO A 56 -3.29 6.09 1.68
C PRO A 56 -3.34 4.59 1.99
N ASP A 57 -3.58 4.23 3.25
CA ASP A 57 -3.90 2.84 3.62
C ASP A 57 -5.14 2.35 2.87
N LEU A 58 -5.05 1.12 2.33
CA LEU A 58 -6.09 0.56 1.46
C LEU A 58 -7.11 -0.31 2.21
N SER A 59 -6.95 -0.53 3.52
CA SER A 59 -7.80 -1.42 4.31
C SER A 59 -9.29 -1.04 4.24
N LEU A 60 -9.59 0.26 4.13
CA LEU A 60 -10.96 0.80 4.06
C LEU A 60 -11.22 1.72 2.86
N ILE A 61 -10.36 1.73 1.83
CA ILE A 61 -10.39 2.77 0.79
C ILE A 61 -11.72 2.81 0.01
N THR A 62 -12.37 1.66 -0.19
CA THR A 62 -13.68 1.57 -0.87
C THR A 62 -14.84 2.07 -0.01
N LYS A 63 -14.66 2.21 1.31
CA LYS A 63 -15.63 2.86 2.20
C LYS A 63 -15.29 4.32 2.45
N ALA A 64 -14.01 4.67 2.39
CA ALA A 64 -13.50 6.02 2.63
C ALA A 64 -13.63 6.97 1.43
N ARG A 65 -14.15 6.51 0.29
CA ARG A 65 -14.37 7.32 -0.92
C ARG A 65 -15.82 7.20 -1.39
N HIS A 66 -16.36 8.32 -1.87
CA HIS A 66 -17.72 8.34 -2.43
C HIS A 66 -17.81 7.36 -3.60
N ASN A 67 -18.92 6.61 -3.67
CA ASN A 67 -19.16 5.57 -4.69
C ASN A 67 -18.12 4.41 -4.69
N GLY A 68 -17.26 4.34 -3.68
CA GLY A 68 -16.45 3.18 -3.30
C GLY A 68 -15.75 2.44 -4.44
N GLN A 69 -16.19 1.20 -4.68
CA GLN A 69 -15.59 0.32 -5.69
C GLN A 69 -15.64 0.91 -7.10
N ASN A 70 -16.73 1.60 -7.47
CA ASN A 70 -16.86 2.23 -8.79
C ASN A 70 -15.81 3.33 -8.97
N TYR A 71 -15.56 4.12 -7.92
CA TYR A 71 -14.52 5.13 -7.92
C TYR A 71 -13.13 4.50 -8.09
N VAL A 72 -12.80 3.46 -7.30
CA VAL A 72 -11.48 2.80 -7.39
C VAL A 72 -11.27 2.18 -8.78
N PHE A 73 -12.27 1.50 -9.33
CA PHE A 73 -12.20 0.92 -10.67
C PHE A 73 -11.99 1.98 -11.74
N ALA A 74 -12.78 3.05 -11.72
CA ALA A 74 -12.66 4.16 -12.67
C ALA A 74 -11.32 4.87 -12.55
N LEU A 75 -10.81 5.08 -11.33
CA LEU A 75 -9.50 5.65 -11.10
C LEU A 75 -8.39 4.77 -11.68
N LEU A 76 -8.39 3.46 -11.41
CA LEU A 76 -7.33 2.57 -11.90
C LEU A 76 -7.33 2.42 -13.43
N THR A 77 -8.50 2.45 -14.07
CA THR A 77 -8.64 2.21 -15.52
C THR A 77 -8.81 3.49 -16.36
N GLY A 78 -8.93 4.65 -15.71
CA GLY A 78 -9.28 5.92 -16.35
C GLY A 78 -8.11 6.83 -16.72
N TYR A 79 -6.87 6.42 -16.48
CA TYR A 79 -5.69 7.17 -16.90
C TYR A 79 -5.69 7.36 -18.42
N ARG A 80 -5.54 8.61 -18.85
CA ARG A 80 -5.56 9.02 -20.26
C ARG A 80 -4.78 10.30 -20.45
N ASP A 81 -4.56 10.69 -21.71
CA ASP A 81 -3.94 11.97 -22.03
C ASP A 81 -4.80 13.14 -21.53
N PRO A 82 -4.16 14.23 -21.02
CA PRO A 82 -4.88 15.42 -20.62
C PRO A 82 -5.59 16.04 -21.84
N PRO A 83 -6.84 16.53 -21.68
CA PRO A 83 -7.52 17.23 -22.76
C PRO A 83 -6.80 18.54 -23.10
N ALA A 84 -7.09 19.07 -24.30
CA ALA A 84 -6.47 20.30 -24.78
C ALA A 84 -6.58 21.45 -23.77
N GLY A 85 -5.47 22.15 -23.54
CA GLY A 85 -5.38 23.27 -22.61
C GLY A 85 -5.08 22.91 -21.15
N ILE A 86 -5.00 21.61 -20.79
CA ILE A 86 -4.56 21.18 -19.46
C ILE A 86 -3.06 20.88 -19.46
N SER A 87 -2.30 21.61 -18.64
CA SER A 87 -0.90 21.34 -18.36
C SER A 87 -0.75 20.70 -16.98
N ILE A 88 -0.06 19.56 -16.93
CA ILE A 88 0.19 18.80 -15.70
C ILE A 88 1.58 19.16 -15.19
N ARG A 89 1.70 19.39 -13.87
CA ARG A 89 3.02 19.66 -13.26
C ARG A 89 3.91 18.42 -13.39
N GLU A 90 5.21 18.66 -13.48
CA GLU A 90 6.20 17.59 -13.50
C GLU A 90 6.01 16.64 -12.29
N GLY A 91 6.08 15.33 -12.55
CA GLY A 91 5.87 14.28 -11.54
C GLY A 91 4.40 13.96 -11.22
N LEU A 92 3.42 14.64 -11.84
CA LEU A 92 2.00 14.33 -11.70
C LEU A 92 1.42 13.71 -12.99
N HIS A 93 0.26 13.05 -12.85
CA HIS A 93 -0.42 12.35 -13.94
C HIS A 93 -1.88 12.79 -14.03
N TYR A 94 -2.44 12.81 -15.25
CA TYR A 94 -3.85 13.14 -15.45
C TYR A 94 -4.74 11.91 -15.28
N ASN A 95 -5.78 12.06 -14.47
CA ASN A 95 -6.88 11.12 -14.37
C ASN A 95 -8.18 11.91 -14.14
N PRO A 96 -9.21 11.76 -14.99
CA PRO A 96 -10.45 12.54 -14.87
C PRO A 96 -11.30 12.16 -13.64
N TYR A 97 -10.98 11.07 -12.96
CA TYR A 97 -11.70 10.60 -11.78
C TYR A 97 -11.00 10.97 -10.47
N PHE A 98 -9.80 11.55 -10.50
CA PHE A 98 -9.04 11.96 -9.32
C PHE A 98 -9.43 13.37 -8.84
#